data_AF-A0A3D2G2X7-F1
#
_entry.id   AF-A0A3D2G2X7-F1
#
_cell.length_a   1.000
_cell.length_b   1.000
_cell.length_c   1.000
_cell.angle_alpha   90.00
_cell.angle_beta   90.00
_cell.angle_gamma   90.00
#
_symmetry.space_group_name_H-M   'P 1'
#
loop_
_entity.id
_entity.type
_entity.pdbx_description
1 polymer ?
#
loop_
_entity_poly.entity_id
_entity_poly.type
_entity_poly.pdbx_seq_one_letter_code
_entity_poly.pdbx_strand_id
1 'polypeptide(L)'
;MFSDLLQQLLLALLPNEPVYYIGGSEVLPPPLSREEETAALTALCAGDKSAERTLIEHNLRLVVYIARRFENTGVGLEDLISIGT
;
A
#
# COMPACT_ATOMS: atom_id res chain seq x y z
N MET A 1 5.66 33.54 22.86
CA MET A 1 5.97 34.65 21.90
C MET A 1 7.12 34.30 20.96
N PHE A 2 8.37 34.15 21.44
CA PHE A 2 9.49 33.75 20.54
C PHE A 2 9.38 32.30 20.03
N SER A 3 8.91 31.37 20.87
CA SER A 3 8.68 29.97 20.48
C SER A 3 7.57 29.84 19.44
N ASP A 4 6.48 30.59 19.60
CA ASP A 4 5.35 30.56 18.66
C ASP A 4 5.74 31.06 17.28
N LEU A 5 6.54 32.14 17.22
CA LEU A 5 7.06 32.67 15.96
C LEU A 5 7.99 31.66 15.27
N LEU A 6 8.87 31.01 16.03
CA LEU A 6 9.73 29.95 15.51
C LEU A 6 8.92 28.76 14.98
N GLN A 7 7.88 28.36 15.70
CA GLN A 7 7.02 27.24 15.31
C GLN A 7 6.21 27.54 14.04
N GLN A 8 5.68 28.76 13.92
CA GLN A 8 5.01 29.23 12.70
C GLN A 8 5.96 29.30 11.51
N LEU A 9 7.18 29.79 11.72
CA LEU A 9 8.21 29.85 10.68
C LEU A 9 8.59 28.43 10.22
N LEU A 10 8.72 27.50 11.16
CA LEU A 10 9.06 26.10 10.87
C LEU A 10 7.96 25.43 10.03
N LEU A 11 6.69 25.61 10.41
CA LEU A 11 5.55 25.08 9.66
C LEU A 11 5.43 25.69 8.26
N ALA A 12 5.75 26.97 8.11
CA ALA A 12 5.72 27.64 6.80
C ALA A 12 6.83 27.17 5.85
N LEU A 13 7.90 26.59 6.38
CA LEU A 13 9.03 26.05 5.60
C LEU A 13 8.87 24.57 5.25
N LEU A 14 7.93 23.86 5.87
CA LEU A 14 7.66 22.46 5.57
C LEU A 14 6.85 22.34 4.27
N PRO A 15 7.19 21.38 3.38
CA PRO A 15 6.40 21.12 2.19
C PRO A 15 4.97 20.75 2.57
N ASN A 16 4.00 21.38 1.90
CA ASN A 16 2.57 21.17 2.12
C ASN A 16 2.05 19.93 1.35
N GLU A 17 2.91 18.91 1.22
CA GLU A 17 2.59 17.69 0.50
C GLU A 17 2.07 16.62 1.47
N PRO A 18 1.03 15.87 1.07
CA PRO A 18 0.52 14.80 1.89
C PRO A 18 1.58 13.71 2.09
N VAL A 19 1.81 13.33 3.34
CA VAL A 19 2.64 12.17 3.69
C VAL A 19 1.74 10.94 3.78
N TYR A 20 2.00 9.94 2.94
CA TYR A 20 1.31 8.65 2.97
C TYR A 20 2.18 7.63 3.72
N TYR A 21 1.62 6.98 4.74
CA TYR A 21 2.31 5.97 5.55
C TYR A 21 1.60 4.63 5.44
N ILE A 22 2.33 3.61 4.97
CA ILE A 22 1.85 2.22 4.91
C ILE A 22 2.46 1.48 6.11
N GLY A 23 1.70 1.43 7.21
CA GLY A 23 2.12 0.72 8.42
C GLY A 23 1.02 0.58 9.47
N GLY A 24 -0.24 0.58 9.03
CA GLY A 24 -1.37 0.27 9.90
C GLY A 24 -1.36 -1.20 10.31
N SER A 25 -1.88 -1.50 11.51
CA SER A 25 -2.08 -2.87 12.00
C SER A 25 -3.21 -3.62 11.28
N GLU A 26 -3.59 -3.19 10.07
CA GLU A 26 -4.65 -3.81 9.31
C GLU A 26 -4.18 -5.18 8.83
N VAL A 27 -4.91 -6.20 9.24
CA VAL A 27 -4.64 -7.57 8.84
C VAL A 27 -5.02 -7.68 7.37
N LEU A 28 -4.02 -7.89 6.51
CA LEU A 28 -4.23 -8.13 5.09
C LEU A 28 -5.18 -9.32 4.91
N PRO A 29 -6.15 -9.22 3.98
CA PRO A 29 -7.11 -10.29 3.76
C PRO A 29 -6.39 -11.59 3.38
N PRO A 30 -6.97 -12.75 3.73
CA PRO A 30 -6.43 -14.04 3.31
C PRO A 30 -6.50 -14.18 1.78
N PRO A 31 -5.67 -15.02 1.18
CA PRO A 31 -5.80 -15.33 -0.25
C PRO A 31 -7.19 -15.89 -0.54
N LEU A 32 -7.72 -15.59 -1.73
CA LEU A 32 -8.97 -16.18 -2.21
C LEU A 32 -8.81 -17.68 -2.40
N SER A 33 -9.91 -18.42 -2.26
CA SER A 33 -9.98 -19.79 -2.76
C SER A 33 -9.86 -19.81 -4.29
N ARG A 34 -9.55 -20.99 -4.85
CA ARG A 34 -9.41 -21.15 -6.31
C ARG A 34 -10.71 -20.80 -7.04
N GLU A 35 -11.85 -21.17 -6.46
CA GLU A 35 -13.17 -20.92 -7.01
C GLU A 35 -13.50 -19.41 -7.01
N GLU A 36 -13.23 -18.72 -5.90
CA GLU A 36 -13.41 -17.27 -5.77
C GLU A 36 -12.50 -16.50 -6.72
N GLU A 37 -11.23 -16.90 -6.83
CA GLU A 37 -10.27 -16.26 -7.74
C GLU A 37 -10.69 -16.45 -9.21
N THR A 38 -11.17 -17.63 -9.57
CA THR A 38 -11.70 -17.89 -10.93
C THR A 38 -12.92 -17.00 -11.24
N ALA A 39 -13.82 -16.85 -10.27
CA ALA A 39 -14.98 -15.97 -10.42
C ALA A 39 -14.58 -14.50 -10.55
N ALA A 40 -13.67 -14.02 -9.70
CA ALA A 40 -13.16 -12.65 -9.75
C ALA A 40 -12.43 -12.35 -11.07
N LEU A 41 -11.60 -13.27 -11.56
CA LEU A 41 -10.94 -13.13 -12.87
C LEU A 41 -11.95 -13.09 -14.02
N THR A 42 -13.00 -13.92 -13.97
CA THR A 42 -14.07 -13.89 -14.98
C THR A 42 -14.80 -12.55 -14.99
N ALA A 43 -15.14 -12.03 -13.80
CA ALA A 43 -15.77 -10.72 -13.65
C ALA A 43 -14.86 -9.58 -14.12
N LEU A 44 -13.56 -9.64 -13.81
CA LEU A 44 -12.55 -8.69 -14.29
C LEU A 44 -12.48 -8.68 -15.82
N CYS A 45 -12.45 -9.85 -16.46
CA CYS A 45 -12.48 -9.98 -17.92
C CYS A 45 -13.77 -9.42 -18.54
N ALA A 46 -14.87 -9.43 -17.80
CA ALA A 46 -16.13 -8.80 -18.19
C ALA A 46 -16.16 -7.27 -17.97
N GLY A 47 -15.09 -6.69 -17.39
CA GLY A 47 -14.94 -5.26 -17.17
C GLY A 47 -15.39 -4.78 -15.77
N ASP A 48 -15.65 -5.69 -14.84
CA ASP A 48 -16.03 -5.33 -13.47
C ASP A 48 -14.85 -4.75 -12.68
N LYS A 49 -14.92 -3.46 -12.39
CA LYS A 49 -13.90 -2.73 -11.62
C LYS A 49 -13.84 -3.12 -10.15
N SER A 50 -14.91 -3.68 -9.58
CA SER A 50 -14.88 -4.20 -8.22
C SER A 50 -14.02 -5.47 -8.13
N ALA A 51 -14.01 -6.30 -9.18
CA ALA A 51 -13.19 -7.50 -9.25
C ALA A 51 -11.68 -7.16 -9.29
N GLU A 52 -11.29 -6.09 -9.99
CA GLU A 52 -9.92 -5.55 -9.99
C GLU A 52 -9.46 -5.24 -8.56
N ARG A 53 -10.28 -4.50 -7.81
CA ARG A 53 -9.99 -4.14 -6.42
C ARG A 53 -9.87 -5.37 -5.52
N THR A 54 -10.80 -6.31 -5.61
CA THR A 54 -10.78 -7.56 -4.85
C THR A 54 -9.48 -8.34 -5.11
N LEU A 55 -9.09 -8.49 -6.38
CA LEU A 55 -7.87 -9.21 -6.74
C LEU A 55 -6.62 -8.50 -6.21
N ILE A 56 -6.55 -7.17 -6.26
CA ILE A 56 -5.42 -6.39 -5.72
C ILE A 56 -5.33 -6.56 -4.19
N GLU A 57 -6.42 -6.35 -3.46
CA GLU A 57 -6.42 -6.38 -1.99
C GLU A 57 -6.02 -7.76 -1.46
N HIS A 58 -6.53 -8.84 -2.05
CA HIS A 58 -6.23 -10.21 -1.64
C HIS A 58 -4.82 -10.69 -2.05
N ASN A 59 -4.22 -10.08 -3.08
CA ASN A 59 -2.85 -10.38 -3.49
C ASN A 59 -1.80 -9.47 -2.85
N LEU A 60 -2.19 -8.40 -2.14
CA LEU A 60 -1.24 -7.52 -1.44
C LEU A 60 -0.37 -8.28 -0.43
N ARG A 61 -0.92 -9.30 0.22
CA ARG A 61 -0.14 -10.18 1.12
C ARG A 61 0.98 -10.93 0.39
N LEU A 62 0.75 -11.32 -0.86
CA LEU A 62 1.77 -11.96 -1.69
C LEU A 62 2.89 -10.96 -2.03
N VAL A 63 2.53 -9.72 -2.36
CA VAL A 63 3.50 -8.63 -2.60
C VAL A 63 4.40 -8.43 -1.38
N VAL A 64 3.82 -8.28 -0.19
CA VAL A 64 4.58 -8.13 1.07
C VAL A 64 5.51 -9.33 1.31
N TYR A 65 5.01 -10.55 1.06
CA TYR A 65 5.82 -11.76 1.21
C TYR A 65 7.04 -11.79 0.27
N ILE A 66 6.86 -11.35 -0.99
CA ILE A 66 7.94 -11.27 -1.97
C ILE A 66 8.90 -10.14 -1.62
N ALA A 67 8.40 -8.95 -1.28
CA ALA A 67 9.20 -7.78 -0.92
C ALA A 67 10.19 -8.05 0.21
N ARG A 68 9.78 -8.81 1.24
CA ARG A 68 10.66 -9.25 2.34
C ARG A 68 11.89 -10.05 1.87
N ARG A 69 11.82 -10.72 0.71
CA ARG A 69 13.00 -11.44 0.16
C ARG A 69 14.05 -10.49 -0.40
N PHE A 70 13.69 -9.23 -0.67
CA PHE A 70 14.56 -8.20 -1.24
C PHE A 70 14.98 -7.14 -0.21
N GLU A 71 14.67 -7.33 1.08
CA GLU A 71 15.08 -6.42 2.16
C GLU A 71 16.62 -6.22 2.23
N ASN A 72 17.39 -7.22 1.79
CA ASN A 72 18.86 -7.15 1.74
C ASN A 72 19.43 -6.18 0.69
N THR A 73 18.60 -5.58 -0.16
CA THR A 73 19.03 -4.64 -1.22
C THR A 73 19.39 -3.25 -0.68
N GLY A 74 19.08 -2.96 0.59
CA GLY A 74 19.26 -1.64 1.18
C GLY A 74 18.15 -0.64 0.80
N VAL A 75 17.15 -1.07 0.02
CA VAL A 75 15.91 -0.35 -0.24
C VAL A 75 14.92 -0.62 0.90
N GLY A 76 14.17 0.40 1.32
CA GLY A 76 13.15 0.27 2.36
C GLY A 76 12.07 -0.76 1.99
N LEU A 77 11.60 -1.53 2.97
CA LEU A 77 10.56 -2.54 2.71
C LEU A 77 9.28 -1.91 2.19
N GLU A 78 8.94 -0.72 2.68
CA GLU A 78 7.78 0.07 2.27
C GLU A 78 7.86 0.47 0.79
N ASP A 79 9.05 0.86 0.32
CA ASP A 79 9.29 1.22 -1.08
C ASP A 79 9.14 -0.01 -1.99
N LEU A 80 9.66 -1.17 -1.56
CA LEU A 80 9.51 -2.42 -2.28
C LEU A 80 8.05 -2.86 -2.38
N ILE A 81 7.26 -2.67 -1.32
CA ILE A 81 5.83 -2.95 -1.32
C ILE A 81 5.11 -1.99 -2.27
N SER A 82 5.45 -0.70 -2.25
CA SER A 82 4.80 0.32 -3.08
C SER A 82 4.94 0.07 -4.57
N ILE A 83 6.02 -0.56 -5.03
CA ILE A 83 6.22 -0.93 -6.45
C ILE A 83 5.30 -2.08 -6.87
N GLY A 84 4.95 -2.98 -5.94
CA GLY A 84 4.15 -4.17 -6.23
C GLY A 84 2.64 -3.97 -6.12
N THR A 85 2.21 -2.78 -5.70
CA THR A 85 0.81 -2.31 -5.65
C THR A 85 0.46 -1.49 -6.88
#